data_AF-A0A7L3X4L4-F1
#
_entry.id   AF-A0A7L3X4L4-F1
#
_cell.length_a   1.000
_cell.length_b   1.000
_cell.length_c   1.000
_cell.angle_alpha   90.00
_cell.angle_beta   90.00
_cell.angle_gamma   90.00
#
_symmetry.space_group_name_H-M   'P 1'
#
loop_
_entity.id
_entity.type
_entity.pdbx_description
1 polymer ?
#
loop_
_entity_poly.entity_id
_entity_poly.type
_entity_poly.pdbx_seq_one_letter_code
_entity_poly.pdbx_strand_id
1 'polypeptide(L)' 'LRSGVQVQGVFGAADVIDAVALQVDALRTPLGVEAAALLRCADVLAYSFLLD' A
#
# COMPACT_ATOMS: atom_id res chain seq x y z
N LEU A 1 -5.96 -4.56 -3.54
CA LEU A 1 -6.91 -4.23 -2.44
C LEU A 1 -8.20 -5.03 -2.63
N ARG A 2 -9.15 -4.94 -1.69
CA ARG A 2 -10.52 -5.48 -1.87
C ARG A 2 -11.15 -4.98 -3.19
N SER A 3 -12.19 -5.68 -3.64
CA SER A 3 -12.90 -5.42 -4.91
C SER A 3 -12.00 -5.36 -6.16
N GLY A 4 -10.83 -5.98 -6.12
CA GLY A 4 -9.90 -6.02 -7.26
C GLY A 4 -9.18 -4.71 -7.54
N VAL A 5 -9.28 -3.71 -6.65
CA VAL A 5 -8.64 -2.41 -6.84
C VAL A 5 -7.12 -2.58 -6.77
N GLN A 6 -6.43 -2.14 -7.81
CA GLN A 6 -4.98 -2.07 -7.86
C GLN A 6 -4.51 -0.64 -7.62
N VAL A 7 -3.48 -0.51 -6.78
CA VAL A 7 -2.85 0.76 -6.43
C VAL A 7 -1.35 0.58 -6.51
N GLN A 8 -0.63 1.67 -6.75
CA GLN A 8 0.83 1.71 -6.74
C GLN A 8 1.28 2.86 -5.86
N GLY A 9 2.36 2.66 -5.12
CA GLY A 9 2.95 3.69 -4.27
C GLY A 9 4.41 3.36 -4.01
N VAL A 10 5.10 4.30 -3.37
CA VAL A 10 6.46 4.11 -2.90
C VAL A 10 6.37 3.52 -1.50
N PHE A 11 7.00 2.35 -1.30
CA PHE A 11 7.09 1.75 0.02
C PHE A 11 7.96 2.63 0.92
N GLY A 12 7.44 3.01 2.11
CA GLY A 12 8.25 3.68 3.12
C GLY A 12 8.50 2.79 4.33
N ALA A 13 7.46 2.22 4.94
CA ALA A 13 7.61 1.32 6.08
C ALA A 13 6.49 0.27 6.18
N ALA A 14 6.78 -0.83 6.88
CA ALA A 14 5.79 -1.82 7.28
C ALA A 14 5.85 -2.00 8.81
N ASP A 15 4.70 -2.17 9.44
CA ASP A 15 4.65 -2.64 10.81
C ASP A 15 4.97 -4.14 10.86
N VAL A 16 6.17 -4.50 11.34
CA VAL A 16 6.74 -5.85 11.22
C VAL A 16 6.29 -6.78 12.35
N ILE A 17 5.88 -6.22 13.51
CA ILE A 17 5.59 -7.03 14.71
C ILE A 17 4.20 -7.66 14.59
N ASP A 18 3.22 -6.90 14.09
CA ASP A 18 1.83 -7.32 14.03
C ASP A 18 1.23 -7.30 12.61
N ALA A 19 2.04 -6.97 11.60
CA ALA A 19 1.62 -6.89 10.19
C ALA A 19 0.31 -6.11 10.02
N VAL A 20 0.16 -4.97 10.70
CA VAL A 20 -1.12 -4.25 10.77
C VAL A 20 -1.30 -3.31 9.58
N ALA A 21 -0.21 -2.72 9.09
CA ALA A 21 -0.26 -1.73 8.02
C ALA A 21 1.06 -1.54 7.25
N LEU A 22 0.92 -0.96 6.07
CA LEU A 22 1.98 -0.48 5.20
C LEU A 22 1.86 1.05 5.09
N GLN A 23 2.92 1.76 5.42
CA GLN A 23 3.06 3.17 5.10
C GLN A 23 3.61 3.28 3.67
N VAL A 24 2.91 4.08 2.86
CA VAL A 24 3.21 4.28 1.45
C VAL A 24 3.09 5.76 1.09
N ASP A 25 4.05 6.25 0.32
CA ASP A 25 4.04 7.60 -0.23
C ASP A 25 3.60 7.59 -1.69
N ALA A 26 3.07 8.72 -2.16
CA ALA A 26 2.60 8.93 -3.52
C ALA A 26 1.65 7.81 -4.01
N LEU A 27 0.68 7.41 -3.17
CA LEU A 27 -0.26 6.34 -3.46
C LEU A 27 -1.17 6.75 -4.63
N ARG A 28 -1.03 6.08 -5.76
CA ARG A 28 -1.84 6.24 -6.95
C ARG A 28 -3.06 5.34 -6.87
N THR A 29 -4.23 5.96 -6.89
CA THR A 29 -5.54 5.31 -6.93
C THR A 29 -6.25 5.64 -8.24
N PRO A 30 -7.35 4.95 -8.58
CA PRO A 30 -8.17 5.31 -9.74
C PRO A 30 -8.76 6.73 -9.70
N LEU A 31 -8.82 7.36 -8.52
CA LEU A 31 -9.42 8.68 -8.31
C LEU A 31 -8.37 9.81 -8.28
N GLY A 32 -7.09 9.48 -8.18
CA GLY A 32 -6.02 10.47 -8.04
C GLY A 32 -4.84 9.96 -7.21
N VAL A 33 -3.97 10.89 -6.83
CA VAL A 33 -2.76 10.61 -6.05
C VAL A 33 -2.92 11.16 -4.65
N GLU A 34 -2.64 10.32 -3.66
CA GLU A 34 -2.52 10.71 -2.26
C GLU A 34 -1.04 10.84 -1.90
N ALA A 35 -0.65 11.94 -1.26
CA ALA A 35 0.75 12.23 -0.98
C ALA A 35 1.39 11.20 -0.03
N ALA A 36 0.64 10.77 0.99
CA ALA A 36 1.02 9.75 1.95
C ALA A 36 -0.23 9.01 2.44
N ALA A 37 -0.14 7.69 2.58
CA ALA A 37 -1.24 6.84 2.99
C ALA A 37 -0.77 5.68 3.90
N LEU A 38 -1.69 5.19 4.72
CA LEU A 38 -1.49 4.01 5.55
C LEU A 38 -2.46 2.91 5.10
N LEU A 39 -1.94 1.90 4.40
CA LEU A 39 -2.74 0.76 3.96
C LEU A 39 -2.78 -0.28 5.07
N ARG A 40 -3.95 -0.48 5.67
CA ARG A 40 -4.16 -1.55 6.65
C ARG A 40 -4.03 -2.91 5.95
N CYS A 41 -3.31 -3.86 6.54
CA CYS A 41 -3.13 -5.18 5.96
C CYS A 41 -4.46 -5.92 5.70
N ALA A 42 -5.49 -5.68 6.53
CA ALA A 42 -6.84 -6.23 6.32
C ALA A 42 -7.51 -5.79 4.99
N ASP A 43 -6.99 -4.74 4.35
CA ASP A 43 -7.43 -4.22 3.05
C ASP A 43 -6.52 -4.66 1.89
N VAL A 44 -5.32 -5.20 2.20
CA VAL A 44 -4.29 -5.62 1.25
C VAL A 44 -4.34 -7.13 1.05
N LEU A 45 -4.81 -7.56 -0.13
CA LEU A 45 -4.85 -8.99 -0.49
C LEU A 45 -3.47 -9.54 -0.88
N ALA A 46 -2.66 -8.72 -1.54
CA ALA A 46 -1.30 -9.03 -1.94
C ALA A 46 -0.58 -7.71 -2.29
N TYR A 47 0.74 -7.71 -2.18
CA TYR A 47 1.61 -6.65 -2.67
C TYR A 47 2.83 -7.27 -3.36
N SER A 48 3.43 -6.54 -4.29
CA SER A 48 4.66 -6.91 -4.97
C SER A 48 5.51 -5.67 -5.21
N PHE A 49 6.82 -5.88 -5.28
CA PHE A 49 7.78 -4.86 -5.66
C PHE A 49 8.91 -5.53 -6.44
N LEU A 50 9.57 -4.76 -7.28
CA LEU A 50 10.79 -5.20 -7.96
C LEU A 50 11.94 -5.05 -6.97
N LEU A 51 12.80 -6.08 -6.90
CA LEU A 51 14.08 -6.00 -6.22
C LEU A 51 15.12 -5.61 -7.27
N ASP A 52 15.87 -4.54 -6.99
CA ASP A 52 17.05 -4.15 -7.76
C ASP A 52 18.28 -5.00 -7.36
#